data_AF-A0AAV3HXL6-F1
#
_entry.id   AF-A0AAV3HXL6-F1
#
_cell.length_a   1.000
_cell.length_b   1.000
_cell.length_c   1.000
_cell.angle_alpha   90.00
_cell.angle_beta   90.00
_cell.angle_gamma   90.00
#
_symmetry.space_group_name_H-M   'P 1'
#
loop_
_entity.id
_entity.type
_entity.pdbx_description
1 polymer ?
#
loop_
_entity_poly.entity_id
_entity_poly.type
_entity_poly.pdbx_seq_one_letter_code
_entity_poly.pdbx_strand_id
1 'polypeptide(L)' 'RDKDGKLWEPNTLIPVDLPTLRLPETELLLAEVTYMRDDYGTHARMTLMPPEAFSVQPYAFYQNLAGFNT' A
#
# COMPACT_ATOMS: atom_id res chain seq x y z
N ARG A 1 -11.04 10.03 -7.53
CA ARG A 1 -10.14 10.32 -8.67
C ARG A 1 -8.99 11.14 -8.12
N ASP A 2 -7.81 11.03 -8.71
CA ASP A 2 -6.69 11.90 -8.39
C ASP A 2 -6.92 13.33 -8.92
N LYS A 3 -5.94 14.22 -8.70
CA LYS A 3 -6.00 15.63 -9.14
C LYS A 3 -6.13 15.78 -10.66
N ASP A 4 -5.70 14.79 -11.44
CA ASP A 4 -5.71 14.78 -12.90
C ASP A 4 -6.94 14.04 -13.47
N GLY A 5 -7.88 13.63 -12.60
CA GLY A 5 -9.11 12.94 -12.98
C GLY A 5 -8.94 11.43 -13.22
N LYS A 6 -7.77 10.86 -12.98
CA LYS A 6 -7.50 9.43 -13.11
C LYS A 6 -8.20 8.64 -12.00
N LEU A 7 -8.55 7.40 -12.31
CA LEU A 7 -9.00 6.44 -11.31
C LEU A 7 -7.83 6.05 -10.39
N TRP A 8 -8.14 5.75 -9.14
CA TRP A 8 -7.14 5.38 -8.13
C TRP A 8 -6.68 3.94 -8.34
N GLU A 9 -5.38 3.73 -8.48
CA GLU A 9 -4.86 2.40 -8.77
C GLU A 9 -3.99 1.92 -7.60
N PRO A 10 -4.08 0.62 -7.22
CA PRO A 10 -3.13 0.05 -6.28
C PRO A 10 -1.69 0.31 -6.72
N ASN A 11 -0.76 0.28 -5.77
CA ASN A 11 0.66 0.58 -5.99
C ASN A 11 0.91 2.03 -6.46
N THR A 12 0.06 2.97 -6.01
CA THR A 12 0.27 4.42 -6.17
C THR A 12 0.76 5.01 -4.83
N LEU A 13 1.81 5.82 -4.85
CA LEU A 13 2.24 6.60 -3.70
C LEU A 13 1.36 7.86 -3.56
N ILE A 14 0.80 8.06 -2.37
CA ILE A 14 -0.11 9.14 -2.06
C ILE A 14 0.50 10.01 -0.96
N PRO A 15 0.71 11.33 -1.18
CA PRO A 15 1.08 12.23 -0.11
C PRO A 15 -0.09 12.40 0.86
N VAL A 16 0.17 12.18 2.14
CA VAL A 16 -0.82 12.21 3.22
C VAL A 16 -0.38 13.22 4.28
N ASP A 17 -1.24 14.21 4.51
CA ASP A 17 -1.15 15.15 5.64
C ASP A 17 -2.36 14.94 6.56
N LEU A 18 -2.12 14.36 7.74
CA LEU A 18 -3.14 14.06 8.75
C LEU A 18 -2.74 14.70 10.09
N PRO A 19 -2.83 16.03 10.23
CA PRO A 19 -2.32 16.75 11.38
C PRO A 19 -3.06 16.40 12.68
N THR A 20 -4.32 16.00 12.58
CA THR A 20 -5.13 15.55 13.72
C THR A 20 -4.63 14.24 14.34
N LEU A 21 -3.95 13.40 13.56
CA LEU A 21 -3.34 12.15 14.00
C LEU A 21 -1.86 12.31 14.37
N ARG A 22 -1.32 13.55 14.35
CA ARG A 22 0.10 13.87 14.58
C ARG A 22 1.05 13.05 13.69
N LEU A 23 0.58 12.68 12.50
CA LEU A 23 1.43 12.07 11.50
C LEU A 23 2.21 13.19 10.81
N PRO A 24 3.55 13.08 10.68
CA PRO A 24 4.29 13.97 9.80
C PRO A 24 3.78 13.78 8.37
N GLU A 25 3.94 14.82 7.54
CA GLU A 25 3.71 14.71 6.10
C GLU A 25 4.53 13.54 5.57
N THR A 26 3.84 12.55 5.00
CA THR A 26 4.44 11.28 4.58
C THR A 26 3.75 10.75 3.34
N GLU A 27 4.43 9.85 2.63
CA GLU A 27 3.86 9.14 1.50
C GLU A 27 3.45 7.74 1.92
N LEU A 28 2.21 7.36 1.63
CA LEU A 28 1.71 6.01 1.85
C LEU A 28 1.37 5.35 0.52
N LEU A 29 1.62 4.04 0.43
CA LEU A 29 1.26 3.23 -0.72
C LEU A 29 -0.21 2.83 -0.65
N LEU A 30 -0.94 3.02 -1.75
CA LEU A 30 -2.27 2.49 -1.93
C LEU A 30 -2.20 0.96 -2.12
N ALA A 31 -2.49 0.22 -1.05
CA ALA A 31 -2.50 -1.24 -1.04
C ALA A 31 -3.73 -1.81 -1.75
N GLU A 32 -4.89 -1.23 -1.48
CA GLU A 32 -6.17 -1.69 -1.99
C GLU A 32 -7.11 -0.51 -2.23
N VAL A 33 -7.93 -0.62 -3.28
CA VAL A 33 -9.02 0.31 -3.58
C VAL A 33 -10.32 -0.45 -3.87
N THR A 34 -11.39 -0.08 -3.19
CA THR A 34 -12.75 -0.54 -3.49
C THR A 34 -13.58 0.64 -4.00
N TYR A 35 -14.10 0.52 -5.21
CA TYR A 35 -15.02 1.50 -5.79
C TYR A 35 -16.45 1.23 -5.35
N MET A 36 -17.12 2.24 -4.81
CA MET A 36 -18.47 2.11 -4.28
C MET A 36 -19.39 3.17 -4.89
N ARG A 37 -20.64 2.77 -5.07
CA ARG A 37 -21.74 3.64 -5.45
C ARG A 37 -22.93 3.26 -4.59
N ASP A 38 -23.25 4.12 -3.64
CA ASP A 38 -24.32 3.94 -2.68
C ASP A 38 -25.08 5.26 -2.45
N ASP A 39 -25.88 5.33 -1.38
CA ASP A 39 -26.67 6.50 -1.02
C ASP A 39 -25.83 7.76 -0.72
N TYR A 40 -24.52 7.60 -0.44
CA TYR A 40 -23.57 8.69 -0.27
C TYR A 40 -22.87 9.09 -1.58
N GLY A 41 -23.30 8.50 -2.71
CA GLY A 41 -22.78 8.80 -4.05
C GLY A 41 -21.63 7.89 -4.46
N THR A 42 -20.85 8.35 -5.44
CA THR A 42 -19.71 7.59 -5.98
C THR A 42 -18.43 7.94 -5.22
N HIS A 43 -17.89 6.98 -4.50
CA HIS A 43 -16.68 7.16 -3.70
C HIS A 43 -15.80 5.91 -3.71
N ALA A 44 -14.63 6.00 -3.09
CA ALA A 44 -13.69 4.90 -3.00
C ALA A 44 -13.24 4.71 -1.55
N ARG A 45 -13.14 3.46 -1.11
CA ARG A 45 -12.47 3.09 0.14
C ARG A 45 -11.05 2.64 -0.20
N MET A 46 -10.08 3.13 0.56
CA MET A 46 -8.66 2.89 0.31
C MET A 46 -7.98 2.38 1.57
N THR A 47 -7.11 1.40 1.37
CA THR A 47 -6.18 0.93 2.40
C THR A 47 -4.81 1.48 2.07
N LEU A 48 -4.25 2.27 2.99
CA LEU A 48 -2.93 2.89 2.85
C LEU A 48 -1.95 2.24 3.83
N MET A 49 -0.72 1.97 3.40
CA MET A 49 0.32 1.39 4.24
C MET A 49 1.69 2.01 3.91
N PRO A 50 2.67 1.96 4.83
CA PRO A 50 4.04 2.30 4.50
C PRO A 50 4.55 1.42 3.34
N PRO A 51 5.28 1.97 2.34
CA PRO A 51 5.79 1.20 1.21
C PRO A 51 6.65 -0.01 1.65
N GLU A 52 7.35 0.12 2.77
CA GLU A 52 8.23 -0.90 3.33
C GLU A 52 7.46 -2.16 3.78
N ALA A 53 6.14 -2.04 4.02
CA ALA A 53 5.28 -3.18 4.32
C ALA A 53 5.17 -4.17 3.14
N PHE A 54 5.50 -3.72 1.92
CA PHE A 54 5.51 -4.54 0.71
C PHE A 54 6.91 -4.94 0.27
N SER A 55 7.95 -4.59 1.05
CA SER A 55 9.32 -5.01 0.76
C SER A 55 9.44 -6.53 0.86
N VAL A 56 9.78 -7.16 -0.27
CA VAL A 56 10.03 -8.61 -0.31
C VAL A 56 11.28 -8.91 0.51
N GLN A 57 11.12 -9.70 1.56
CA GLN A 57 12.27 -10.21 2.30
C GLN A 57 12.87 -11.42 1.56
N PRO A 58 14.20 -11.48 1.39
CA PRO A 58 14.85 -12.64 0.81
C PRO A 58 14.58 -13.88 1.68
N TYR A 59 13.89 -14.87 1.12
CA TYR A 59 13.71 -16.15 1.77
C TYR A 59 14.92 -17.06 1.45
N ALA A 60 15.80 -17.25 2.42
CA ALA A 60 17.01 -18.05 2.28
C ALA A 60 16.71 -19.56 2.38
N PHE A 61 15.90 -20.11 1.46
CA PHE A 61 15.55 -21.53 1.45
C PHE A 61 16.76 -22.45 1.27
N TYR A 62 17.67 -22.11 0.35
CA TYR A 62 18.80 -22.96 -0.01
C TYR A 62 20.00 -22.90 0.94
N GLN A 63 20.04 -21.93 1.86
CA GLN A 63 21.13 -21.83 2.85
C GLN A 63 21.07 -22.99 3.87
N ASN A 64 19.91 -23.62 4.06
CA ASN A 64 19.73 -24.73 5.02
C ASN A 64 19.81 -26.14 4.40
N LEU A 65 19.90 -26.28 3.07
CA LEU A 65 19.99 -27.59 2.41
C LEU A 65 21.42 -28.09 2.20
N ALA A 66 22.42 -27.27 2.55
CA ALA A 66 23.85 -27.64 2.48
C ALA A 66 24.30 -28.65 3.56
N GLY A 67 23.37 -29.32 4.24
CA GLY A 67 23.62 -30.34 5.26
C GLY A 67 23.41 -31.79 4.83
N PHE A 68 22.97 -32.05 3.59
CA PHE A 68 22.77 -33.43 3.10
C PHE A 68 23.85 -33.82 2.09
N ASN A 69 25.09 -33.94 2.55
CA ASN A 69 26.15 -34.69 1.86
C ASN A 69 27.19 -35.14 2.90
N THR A 70 26.92 -36.24 3.60
CA THR A 70 27.93 -37.24 3.98
C THR A 70 27.26 -38.57 4.30
#